data_AF-A0A819EEY5-F1
#
_entry.id   AF-A0A819EEY5-F1
#
_cell.length_a   1.000
_cell.length_b   1.000
_cell.length_c   1.000
_cell.angle_alpha   90.00
_cell.angle_beta   90.00
_cell.angle_gamma   90.00
#
_symmetry.space_group_name_H-M   'P 1'
#
loop_
_entity.id
_entity.type
_entity.pdbx_description
1 polymer ?
#
loop_
_entity_poly.entity_id
_entity_poly.type
_entity_poly.pdbx_seq_one_letter_code
_entity_poly.pdbx_strand_id
1 'polypeptide(L)'
;MDSTVAPLVGHMHKLFPEIPHIFQFRENVEKATISLYKVMQESFLWKETVYLQSNFPKLGKWLFGYELEKSTVEKVKPESLLELAFIIFAAPYACFLKDRHCYALPEVTYENLISKPEETIGVVFDVCGISKSLIPEALTALNRDSQAGTLLSRDKMAQVKSLELSKLDRKRLNEIAKRMELPESVFHF
;
A
#
# COMPACT_ATOMS: atom_id res chain seq x y z
N MET A 1 -20.84 -4.51 10.54
CA MET A 1 -20.33 -3.14 10.78
C MET A 1 -19.19 -2.95 9.82
N ASP A 2 -19.49 -2.20 8.76
CA ASP A 2 -18.64 -2.05 7.59
C ASP A 2 -17.37 -1.27 7.90
N SER A 3 -16.30 -1.66 7.20
CA SER A 3 -14.97 -1.08 7.21
C SER A 3 -15.03 0.44 6.94
N THR A 4 -14.25 1.24 7.67
CA THR A 4 -14.26 2.72 7.59
C THR A 4 -13.35 3.31 6.52
N VAL A 5 -12.48 2.51 5.88
CA VAL A 5 -11.53 3.02 4.86
C VAL A 5 -11.72 2.32 3.50
N ALA A 6 -12.14 1.04 3.49
CA ALA A 6 -12.40 0.31 2.25
C ALA A 6 -13.54 0.87 1.37
N PRO A 7 -14.58 1.57 1.88
CA PRO A 7 -15.69 1.88 0.99
C PRO A 7 -15.52 3.25 0.33
N LEU A 8 -14.42 3.98 0.52
CA LEU A 8 -14.31 5.33 -0.06
C LEU A 8 -14.38 5.28 -1.58
N VAL A 9 -13.64 4.39 -2.24
CA VAL A 9 -13.69 4.28 -3.71
C VAL A 9 -15.07 3.83 -4.18
N GLY A 10 -15.67 2.82 -3.54
CA GLY A 10 -17.04 2.39 -3.88
C GLY A 10 -18.09 3.49 -3.70
N HIS A 11 -17.98 4.33 -2.65
CA HIS A 11 -18.86 5.49 -2.47
C HIS A 11 -18.58 6.59 -3.48
N MET A 12 -17.30 6.90 -3.74
CA MET A 12 -16.89 7.90 -4.72
C MET A 12 -17.38 7.52 -6.12
N HIS A 13 -17.22 6.25 -6.52
CA HIS A 13 -17.69 5.75 -7.80
C HIS A 13 -19.23 5.82 -7.93
N LYS A 14 -19.98 5.63 -6.83
CA LYS A 14 -21.44 5.81 -6.82
C LYS A 14 -21.86 7.28 -6.94
N LEU A 15 -21.12 8.19 -6.32
CA LEU A 15 -21.44 9.62 -6.29
C LEU A 15 -20.95 10.36 -7.54
N PHE A 16 -19.82 9.93 -8.10
CA PHE A 16 -19.10 10.56 -9.21
C PHE A 16 -18.58 9.47 -10.17
N PRO A 17 -19.48 8.75 -10.87
CA PRO A 17 -19.12 7.63 -11.75
C PRO A 17 -18.20 8.03 -12.91
N GLU A 18 -18.16 9.32 -13.26
CA GLU A 18 -17.30 9.88 -14.29
C GLU A 18 -15.82 10.04 -13.86
N ILE A 19 -15.52 9.97 -12.55
CA ILE A 19 -14.16 10.10 -12.05
C ILE A 19 -13.43 8.75 -12.18
N PRO A 20 -12.37 8.65 -12.99
CA PRO A 20 -11.60 7.42 -13.08
C PRO A 20 -10.82 7.19 -11.77
N HIS A 21 -10.93 5.98 -11.23
CA HIS A 21 -10.15 5.54 -10.07
C HIS A 21 -9.00 4.64 -10.55
N ILE A 22 -7.78 5.12 -10.47
CA ILE A 22 -6.59 4.35 -10.84
C ILE A 22 -6.06 3.64 -9.60
N PHE A 23 -5.98 2.31 -9.65
CA PHE A 23 -5.30 1.55 -8.61
C PHE A 23 -3.81 1.46 -8.93
N GLN A 24 -2.98 1.88 -7.97
CA GLN A 24 -1.53 1.75 -8.03
C GLN A 24 -1.03 0.75 -6.98
N PHE A 25 -0.15 -0.17 -7.38
CA PHE A 25 0.41 -1.18 -6.51
C PHE A 25 1.90 -1.42 -6.79
N ARG A 26 2.57 -2.18 -5.93
CA ARG A 26 3.97 -2.60 -6.10
C ARG A 26 4.06 -4.12 -6.05
N GLU A 27 4.41 -4.76 -7.16
CA GLU A 27 4.39 -6.22 -7.29
C GLU A 27 5.38 -6.89 -6.33
N ASN A 28 6.54 -6.27 -6.09
CA ASN A 28 7.49 -6.81 -5.13
C ASN A 28 7.05 -6.52 -3.68
N VAL A 29 6.15 -7.37 -3.19
CA VAL A 29 5.52 -7.28 -1.86
C VAL A 29 6.57 -7.28 -0.74
N GLU A 30 7.61 -8.12 -0.82
CA GLU A 30 8.67 -8.16 0.19
C GLU A 30 9.38 -6.82 0.30
N LYS A 31 9.86 -6.26 -0.82
CA LYS A 31 10.53 -4.95 -0.82
C LYS A 31 9.59 -3.83 -0.39
N ALA A 32 8.32 -3.88 -0.78
CA ALA A 32 7.33 -2.89 -0.38
C ALA A 32 7.08 -2.91 1.14
N THR A 33 6.91 -4.12 1.70
CA THR A 33 6.73 -4.34 3.13
C THR A 33 7.92 -3.87 3.94
N ILE A 34 9.14 -4.22 3.51
CA ILE A 34 10.38 -3.77 4.15
C ILE A 34 10.50 -2.24 4.07
N SER A 35 10.17 -1.64 2.93
CA SER A 35 10.20 -0.19 2.74
C SER A 35 9.30 0.53 3.74
N LEU A 36 8.06 0.05 3.90
CA LEU A 36 7.11 0.63 4.84
C LEU A 36 7.52 0.38 6.30
N TYR A 37 7.98 -0.83 6.62
CA TYR A 37 8.48 -1.17 7.94
C TYR A 37 9.59 -0.22 8.40
N LYS A 38 10.55 0.10 7.51
CA LYS A 38 11.65 1.04 7.81
C LYS A 38 11.13 2.42 8.20
N VAL A 39 10.15 2.94 7.46
CA VAL A 39 9.53 4.24 7.74
C VAL A 39 8.79 4.20 9.09
N MET A 40 8.12 3.08 9.35
CA MET A 40 7.41 2.90 10.61
C MET A 40 8.35 2.78 11.82
N GLN A 41 9.55 2.22 11.65
CA GLN A 41 10.55 2.13 12.71
C GLN A 41 11.05 3.51 13.19
N GLU A 42 11.02 4.52 12.35
CA GLU A 42 11.45 5.88 12.72
C GLU A 42 10.36 6.68 13.45
N SER A 43 9.11 6.19 13.44
CA SER A 43 7.98 6.88 14.06
C SER A 43 7.58 6.22 15.38
N PHE A 44 7.57 7.03 16.43
CA PHE A 44 7.10 6.64 17.76
C PHE A 44 5.64 6.17 17.72
N LEU A 45 4.79 6.84 16.94
CA LEU A 45 3.36 6.53 16.85
C LEU A 45 3.11 5.08 16.43
N TRP A 46 3.83 4.58 15.43
CA TRP A 46 3.61 3.21 14.94
C TRP A 46 4.05 2.14 15.93
N LYS A 47 5.11 2.39 16.70
CA LYS A 47 5.57 1.49 17.76
C LYS A 47 4.54 1.41 18.89
N GLU A 48 4.03 2.57 19.31
CA GLU A 48 2.98 2.65 20.32
C GLU A 48 1.67 2.00 19.84
N THR A 49 1.33 2.13 18.55
CA THR A 49 0.15 1.44 17.98
C THR A 49 0.23 -0.07 18.18
N VAL A 50 1.36 -0.70 17.85
CA VAL A 50 1.55 -2.16 18.04
C VAL A 50 1.51 -2.52 19.53
N TYR A 51 2.22 -1.75 20.37
CA TYR A 51 2.23 -1.99 21.82
C TYR A 51 0.83 -1.90 22.45
N LEU A 52 0.08 -0.86 22.12
CA LEU A 52 -1.26 -0.62 22.64
C LEU A 52 -2.28 -1.63 22.11
N GLN A 53 -2.16 -2.07 20.86
CA GLN A 53 -3.02 -3.15 20.34
C GLN A 53 -2.79 -4.48 21.08
N SER A 54 -1.53 -4.81 21.39
CA SER A 54 -1.18 -6.05 22.09
C SER A 54 -1.55 -6.05 23.57
N ASN A 55 -1.33 -4.93 24.27
CA ASN A 55 -1.49 -4.86 25.73
C ASN A 55 -2.82 -4.25 26.18
N PHE A 56 -3.37 -3.31 25.41
CA PHE A 56 -4.58 -2.55 25.75
C PHE A 56 -5.54 -2.47 24.55
N PRO A 57 -6.06 -3.61 24.06
CA PRO A 57 -6.74 -3.69 22.76
C PRO A 57 -7.92 -2.73 22.61
N LYS A 58 -8.65 -2.43 23.70
CA LYS A 58 -9.74 -1.44 23.67
C LYS A 58 -9.23 0.00 23.46
N LEU A 59 -8.12 0.36 24.10
CA LEU A 59 -7.51 1.68 23.99
C LEU A 59 -6.79 1.86 22.65
N GLY A 60 -6.02 0.85 22.22
CA GLY A 60 -5.38 0.85 20.89
C GLY A 60 -6.41 0.97 19.77
N LYS A 61 -7.56 0.30 19.90
CA LYS A 61 -8.69 0.42 18.97
C LYS A 61 -9.32 1.82 18.95
N TRP A 62 -9.43 2.47 20.11
CA TRP A 62 -9.98 3.82 20.21
C TRP A 62 -9.05 4.86 19.57
N LEU A 63 -7.74 4.75 19.79
CA LEU A 63 -6.74 5.70 19.28
C LEU A 63 -6.41 5.52 17.79
N PHE A 64 -6.30 4.28 17.32
CA PHE A 64 -5.75 3.98 15.98
C PHE A 64 -6.71 3.22 15.06
N GLY A 65 -7.94 2.95 15.51
CA GLY A 65 -8.92 2.17 14.75
C GLY A 65 -9.54 2.90 13.54
N TYR A 66 -9.23 4.18 13.33
CA TYR A 66 -9.72 4.98 12.20
C TYR A 66 -8.79 4.96 10.98
N GLU A 67 -7.47 4.82 11.18
CA GLU A 67 -6.48 4.91 10.09
C GLU A 67 -6.23 3.57 9.39
N LEU A 68 -6.51 2.46 10.08
CA LEU A 68 -6.29 1.12 9.57
C LEU A 68 -7.64 0.44 9.32
N GLU A 69 -7.72 -0.39 8.29
CA GLU A 69 -8.92 -1.17 8.02
C GLU A 69 -9.23 -2.07 9.22
N LYS A 70 -10.13 -1.57 10.08
CA LYS A 70 -10.42 -2.12 11.42
C LYS A 70 -10.73 -3.61 11.38
N SER A 71 -11.46 -4.06 10.37
CA SER A 71 -11.78 -5.47 10.15
C SER A 71 -10.55 -6.34 9.88
N THR A 72 -9.56 -5.83 9.17
CA THR A 72 -8.38 -6.58 8.77
C THR A 72 -7.38 -6.66 9.90
N VAL A 73 -7.14 -5.56 10.61
CA VAL A 73 -6.29 -5.55 11.81
C VAL A 73 -6.90 -6.40 12.93
N GLU A 74 -8.22 -6.37 13.14
CA GLU A 74 -8.90 -7.20 14.15
C GLU A 74 -8.84 -8.71 13.82
N LYS A 75 -8.91 -9.07 12.53
CA LYS A 75 -8.81 -10.46 12.08
C LYS A 75 -7.39 -11.01 12.19
N VAL A 76 -6.40 -10.22 11.80
CA VAL A 76 -5.01 -10.67 11.71
C VAL A 76 -4.29 -10.56 13.06
N LYS A 77 -4.53 -9.45 13.80
CA LYS A 77 -3.86 -9.08 15.06
C LYS A 77 -2.34 -9.09 14.93
N PRO A 78 -1.74 -8.05 14.31
CA PRO A 78 -0.30 -8.02 14.11
C PRO A 78 0.44 -8.04 15.46
N GLU A 79 1.39 -8.96 15.60
CA GLU A 79 2.22 -9.12 16.80
C GLU A 79 3.54 -8.34 16.69
N SER A 80 3.87 -7.85 15.49
CA SER A 80 5.07 -7.07 15.23
C SER A 80 4.81 -5.89 14.30
N LEU A 81 5.73 -4.93 14.33
CA LEU A 81 5.70 -3.79 13.40
C LEU A 81 5.87 -4.21 11.94
N LEU A 82 6.57 -5.32 11.69
CA LEU A 82 6.71 -5.90 10.34
C LEU A 82 5.37 -6.44 9.84
N GLU A 83 4.64 -7.18 10.68
CA GLU A 83 3.31 -7.68 10.35
C GLU A 83 2.33 -6.52 10.12
N LEU A 84 2.39 -5.46 10.93
CA LEU A 84 1.57 -4.27 10.73
C LEU A 84 1.90 -3.56 9.40
N ALA A 85 3.19 -3.42 9.06
CA ALA A 85 3.61 -2.87 7.79
C ALA A 85 3.08 -3.70 6.61
N PHE A 86 3.13 -5.02 6.71
CA PHE A 86 2.57 -5.90 5.70
C PHE A 86 1.05 -5.69 5.53
N ILE A 87 0.30 -5.63 6.64
CA ILE A 87 -1.15 -5.40 6.60
C ILE A 87 -1.49 -4.06 5.95
N ILE A 88 -0.78 -2.99 6.31
CA ILE A 88 -1.00 -1.65 5.73
C ILE A 88 -0.75 -1.67 4.23
N PHE A 89 0.32 -2.33 3.80
CA PHE A 89 0.65 -2.45 2.39
C PHE A 89 -0.38 -3.32 1.61
N ALA A 90 -0.82 -4.42 2.21
CA ALA A 90 -1.62 -5.43 1.53
C ALA A 90 -3.14 -5.15 1.56
N ALA A 91 -3.64 -4.44 2.57
CA ALA A 91 -5.07 -4.15 2.72
C ALA A 91 -5.67 -3.37 1.53
N PRO A 92 -5.00 -2.36 0.94
CA PRO A 92 -5.49 -1.70 -0.27
C PRO A 92 -5.71 -2.67 -1.44
N TYR A 93 -4.85 -3.69 -1.58
CA TYR A 93 -4.99 -4.70 -2.63
C TYR A 93 -6.21 -5.61 -2.38
N ALA A 94 -6.44 -6.01 -1.13
CA ALA A 94 -7.65 -6.76 -0.77
C ALA A 94 -8.94 -5.96 -1.06
N CYS A 95 -8.92 -4.64 -0.82
CA CYS A 95 -10.04 -3.76 -1.16
C CYS A 95 -10.21 -3.65 -2.68
N PHE A 96 -9.12 -3.46 -3.42
CA PHE A 96 -9.13 -3.43 -4.88
C PHE A 96 -9.75 -4.70 -5.49
N LEU A 97 -9.42 -5.89 -4.98
CA LEU A 97 -9.99 -7.14 -5.48
C LEU A 97 -11.51 -7.21 -5.31
N LYS A 98 -12.04 -6.71 -4.19
CA LYS A 98 -13.48 -6.70 -3.91
C LYS A 98 -14.22 -5.70 -4.79
N ASP A 99 -13.65 -4.51 -4.94
CA ASP A 99 -14.27 -3.38 -5.63
C ASP A 99 -13.65 -3.14 -7.02
N ARG A 100 -13.08 -4.18 -7.65
CA ARG A 100 -12.31 -4.06 -8.90
C ARG A 100 -13.08 -3.36 -10.03
N HIS A 101 -14.39 -3.54 -10.05
CA HIS A 101 -15.29 -2.90 -11.01
C HIS A 101 -15.38 -1.37 -10.88
N CYS A 102 -14.99 -0.80 -9.73
CA CYS A 102 -14.93 0.64 -9.51
C CYS A 102 -13.62 1.28 -9.99
N TYR A 103 -12.63 0.48 -10.42
CA TYR A 103 -11.32 0.98 -10.85
C TYR A 103 -11.16 0.90 -12.37
N ALA A 104 -10.39 1.86 -12.90
CA ALA A 104 -9.92 1.81 -14.27
C ALA A 104 -8.87 0.72 -14.44
N LEU A 105 -8.89 0.06 -15.60
CA LEU A 105 -7.97 -1.01 -15.97
C LEU A 105 -7.17 -0.64 -17.23
N PRO A 106 -5.93 -1.12 -17.36
CA PRO A 106 -5.21 -1.98 -16.41
C PRO A 106 -4.72 -1.22 -15.16
N GLU A 107 -4.42 -1.96 -14.10
CA GLU A 107 -3.79 -1.42 -12.88
C GLU A 107 -2.37 -0.92 -13.15
N VAL A 108 -1.93 0.08 -12.38
CA VAL A 108 -0.60 0.67 -12.51
C VAL A 108 0.33 0.06 -11.49
N THR A 109 1.32 -0.69 -11.94
CA THR A 109 2.35 -1.23 -11.05
C THR A 109 3.56 -0.29 -11.01
N TYR A 110 4.18 -0.15 -9.84
CA TYR A 110 5.45 0.55 -9.68
C TYR A 110 6.53 0.02 -10.63
N GLU A 111 6.60 -1.30 -10.81
CA GLU A 111 7.57 -1.98 -11.67
C GLU A 111 7.44 -1.58 -13.14
N ASN A 112 6.21 -1.54 -13.68
CA ASN A 112 5.96 -0.99 -15.03
C ASN A 112 6.25 0.50 -15.11
N LEU A 113 5.87 1.29 -14.09
CA LEU A 113 6.16 2.73 -14.07
C LEU A 113 7.67 3.02 -14.12
N ILE A 114 8.51 2.18 -13.52
CA ILE A 114 9.96 2.34 -13.56
C ILE A 114 10.57 1.77 -14.86
N SER A 115 10.13 0.60 -15.31
CA SER A 115 10.73 -0.10 -16.46
C SER A 115 10.26 0.42 -17.82
N LYS A 116 9.02 0.90 -17.89
CA LYS A 116 8.33 1.37 -19.10
C LYS A 116 7.49 2.61 -18.78
N PRO A 117 8.14 3.73 -18.39
CA PRO A 117 7.45 4.90 -17.86
C PRO A 117 6.53 5.56 -18.89
N GLU A 118 6.96 5.68 -20.15
CA GLU A 118 6.16 6.30 -21.22
C GLU A 118 4.88 5.52 -21.52
N GLU A 119 4.99 4.19 -21.62
CA GLU A 119 3.85 3.28 -21.83
C GLU A 119 2.87 3.36 -20.64
N THR A 120 3.39 3.28 -19.42
CA THR A 120 2.58 3.29 -18.20
C THR A 120 1.85 4.62 -18.00
N ILE A 121 2.53 5.77 -18.22
CA ILE A 121 1.90 7.10 -18.16
C ILE A 121 0.91 7.27 -19.30
N GLY A 122 1.19 6.71 -20.49
CA GLY A 122 0.26 6.72 -21.62
C GLY A 122 -1.08 6.05 -21.28
N VAL A 123 -1.07 4.92 -20.57
CA VAL A 123 -2.28 4.27 -20.08
C VAL A 123 -3.05 5.18 -19.11
N VAL A 124 -2.36 5.82 -18.17
CA VAL A 124 -2.98 6.76 -17.22
C VAL A 124 -3.63 7.93 -17.97
N PHE A 125 -2.95 8.46 -18.99
CA PHE A 125 -3.46 9.56 -19.79
C PHE A 125 -4.70 9.17 -20.60
N ASP A 126 -4.69 7.98 -21.21
CA ASP A 126 -5.85 7.44 -21.93
C ASP A 126 -7.07 7.32 -21.00
N VAL A 127 -6.88 6.76 -19.81
CA VAL A 127 -7.94 6.63 -18.78
C VAL A 127 -8.48 7.99 -18.35
N CYS A 128 -7.60 8.98 -18.19
CA CYS A 128 -7.97 10.32 -17.73
C CYS A 128 -8.43 11.28 -18.85
N GLY A 129 -8.40 10.86 -20.12
CA GLY A 129 -8.70 11.73 -21.26
C GLY A 129 -7.68 12.86 -21.47
N ILE A 130 -6.44 12.66 -21.05
CA ILE A 130 -5.35 13.64 -21.19
C ILE A 130 -4.59 13.41 -22.50
N SER A 131 -4.19 14.48 -23.18
CA SER A 131 -3.42 14.37 -24.42
C SER A 131 -2.06 13.70 -24.20
N LYS A 132 -1.76 12.66 -25.00
CA LYS A 132 -0.44 11.99 -25.01
C LYS A 132 0.71 12.91 -25.39
N SER A 133 0.44 14.05 -26.03
CA SER A 133 1.46 15.06 -26.31
C SER A 133 2.12 15.63 -25.05
N LEU A 134 1.48 15.49 -23.88
CA LEU A 134 1.99 15.96 -22.58
C LEU A 134 2.82 14.88 -21.86
N ILE A 135 2.94 13.66 -22.39
CA ILE A 135 3.71 12.58 -21.75
C ILE A 135 5.18 12.98 -21.54
N PRO A 136 5.89 13.60 -22.50
CA PRO A 136 7.28 14.03 -22.28
C PRO A 136 7.43 14.98 -21.09
N GLU A 137 6.46 15.88 -20.88
CA GLU A 137 6.45 16.79 -19.73
C GLU A 137 6.19 16.02 -18.43
N ALA A 138 5.20 15.13 -18.41
CA ALA A 138 4.90 14.31 -17.22
C ALA A 138 6.07 13.42 -16.80
N LEU A 139 6.84 12.89 -17.76
CA LEU A 139 8.03 12.09 -17.49
C LEU A 139 9.11 12.85 -16.72
N THR A 140 9.16 14.18 -16.84
CA THR A 140 10.13 14.99 -16.07
C THR A 140 9.92 14.87 -14.56
N ALA A 141 8.70 14.55 -14.10
CA ALA A 141 8.41 14.35 -12.68
C ALA A 141 9.16 13.16 -12.08
N LEU A 142 9.53 12.15 -12.88
CA LEU A 142 10.28 10.97 -12.40
C LEU A 142 11.73 11.31 -12.02
N ASN A 143 12.28 12.39 -12.58
CA ASN A 143 13.63 12.87 -12.29
C ASN A 143 13.72 13.56 -10.93
N ARG A 144 12.58 13.99 -10.37
CA ARG A 144 12.53 14.63 -9.06
C ARG A 144 12.09 13.63 -8.00
N ASP A 145 12.77 13.66 -6.87
CA ASP A 145 12.25 13.04 -5.67
C ASP A 145 11.22 13.97 -5.02
N SER A 146 9.93 13.65 -5.19
CA SER A 146 8.84 14.40 -4.56
C SER A 146 8.86 14.28 -3.03
N GLN A 147 9.58 13.30 -2.49
CA GLN A 147 9.76 13.05 -1.07
C GLN A 147 11.11 13.59 -0.56
N ALA A 148 11.83 14.40 -1.34
CA ALA A 148 13.08 15.02 -0.95
C ALA A 148 12.94 15.75 0.40
N GLY A 149 13.87 15.50 1.32
CA GLY A 149 13.86 16.05 2.69
C GLY A 149 12.99 15.28 3.69
N THR A 150 12.21 14.29 3.26
CA THR A 150 11.43 13.42 4.16
C THR A 150 12.17 12.10 4.45
N LEU A 151 11.62 11.30 5.38
CA LEU A 151 12.11 9.94 5.67
C LEU A 151 11.93 8.97 4.48
N LEU A 152 11.02 9.29 3.55
CA LEU A 152 10.71 8.51 2.37
C LEU A 152 11.59 8.89 1.16
N SER A 153 12.50 9.85 1.31
CA SER A 153 13.36 10.26 0.19
C SER A 153 14.22 9.09 -0.28
N ARG A 154 14.57 9.08 -1.57
CA ARG A 154 15.44 8.07 -2.17
C ARG A 154 16.77 7.97 -1.42
N ASP A 155 17.33 9.12 -1.04
CA ASP A 155 18.60 9.21 -0.31
C ASP A 155 18.49 8.59 1.09
N LYS A 156 17.42 8.88 1.84
CA LYS A 156 17.21 8.33 3.18
C LYS A 156 16.96 6.84 3.11
N MET A 157 16.13 6.38 2.18
CA MET A 157 15.85 4.97 1.98
C MET A 157 17.08 4.17 1.55
N ALA A 158 18.00 4.77 0.79
CA ALA A 158 19.27 4.15 0.38
C ALA A 158 20.24 3.96 1.56
N GLN A 159 20.18 4.81 2.58
CA GLN A 159 21.05 4.74 3.77
C GLN A 159 20.57 3.69 4.79
N VAL A 160 19.31 3.26 4.72
CA VAL A 160 18.79 2.25 5.64
C VAL A 160 19.32 0.87 5.26
N LYS A 161 20.04 0.22 6.19
CA LYS A 161 20.57 -1.15 6.02
C LYS A 161 19.53 -2.08 5.36
N SER A 162 19.99 -2.93 4.45
CA SER A 162 19.14 -3.98 3.88
C SER A 162 18.66 -4.87 5.02
N LEU A 163 17.34 -4.85 5.27
CA LEU A 163 16.72 -5.84 6.11
C LEU A 163 16.44 -7.04 5.22
N GLU A 164 16.98 -8.20 5.59
CA GLU A 164 16.60 -9.46 4.97
C GLU A 164 15.59 -10.14 5.89
N LEU A 165 14.44 -10.53 5.34
CA LEU A 165 13.47 -11.29 6.11
C LEU A 165 14.03 -12.67 6.45
N SER A 166 13.82 -13.13 7.67
CA SER A 166 14.12 -14.51 8.03
C SER A 166 13.10 -15.47 7.40
N LYS A 167 13.40 -16.77 7.38
CA LYS A 167 12.43 -17.79 6.96
C LYS A 167 11.16 -17.77 7.82
N LEU A 168 11.29 -17.43 9.10
CA LEU A 168 10.17 -17.33 10.02
C LEU A 168 9.29 -16.12 9.67
N ASP A 169 9.89 -14.97 9.37
CA ASP A 169 9.16 -13.77 8.95
C ASP A 169 8.36 -14.05 7.67
N ARG A 170 8.99 -14.62 6.64
CA ARG A 170 8.29 -14.97 5.39
C ARG A 170 7.13 -15.93 5.63
N LYS A 171 7.34 -16.96 6.45
CA LYS A 171 6.26 -17.89 6.83
C LYS A 171 5.11 -17.15 7.50
N ARG A 172 5.40 -16.26 8.45
CA ARG A 172 4.40 -15.43 9.14
C ARG A 172 3.64 -14.53 8.20
N LEU A 173 4.33 -13.81 7.30
CA LEU A 173 3.69 -12.94 6.31
C LEU A 173 2.82 -13.74 5.32
N ASN A 174 3.27 -14.91 4.87
CA ASN A 174 2.46 -15.83 4.05
C ASN A 174 1.20 -16.30 4.80
N GLU A 175 1.27 -16.61 6.10
CA GLU A 175 0.11 -16.96 6.92
C GLU A 175 -0.88 -15.79 7.04
N ILE A 176 -0.38 -14.56 7.19
CA ILE A 176 -1.24 -13.36 7.21
C ILE A 176 -1.90 -13.16 5.86
N ALA A 177 -1.15 -13.28 4.76
CA ALA A 177 -1.69 -13.13 3.40
C ALA A 177 -2.87 -14.09 3.17
N LYS A 178 -2.76 -15.34 3.64
CA LYS A 178 -3.84 -16.34 3.60
C LYS A 178 -5.05 -15.93 4.42
N ARG A 179 -4.86 -15.40 5.64
CA ARG A 179 -5.97 -14.89 6.48
C ARG A 179 -6.65 -13.66 5.87
N MET A 180 -5.93 -12.90 5.05
CA MET A 180 -6.45 -11.76 4.29
C MET A 180 -7.06 -12.16 2.94
N GLU A 181 -7.05 -13.46 2.60
CA GLU A 181 -7.57 -14.00 1.33
C GLU A 181 -6.88 -13.39 0.10
N LEU A 182 -5.59 -13.08 0.21
CA LEU A 182 -4.80 -12.51 -0.88
C LEU A 182 -4.28 -13.58 -1.85
N PRO A 183 -4.17 -13.27 -3.16
CA PRO A 183 -3.73 -14.23 -4.15
C PRO A 183 -2.24 -14.54 -4.03
N GLU A 184 -1.88 -15.83 -3.99
CA GLU A 184 -0.48 -16.30 -3.89
C GLU A 184 0.37 -15.86 -5.09
N SER A 185 -0.24 -15.62 -6.26
CA SER A 185 0.46 -15.12 -7.45
C SER A 185 1.10 -13.75 -7.23
N VAL A 186 0.57 -12.95 -6.30
CA VAL A 186 1.09 -11.62 -5.95
C VAL A 186 1.76 -11.65 -4.59
N PHE A 187 1.16 -12.32 -3.62
CA PHE A 187 1.62 -12.35 -2.22
C PHE A 187 2.29 -13.68 -1.87
N HIS A 188 3.46 -13.92 -2.47
CA HIS A 188 4.36 -15.00 -2.07
C HIS A 188 5.71 -14.43 -1.63
N PHE A 189 6.24 -14.99 -0.54
CA PHE A 189 7.55 -14.67 0.04
C PHE A 189 8.39 -15.94 0.13
#